data_AF-A0A928VEZ3-F1
#
_entry.id   AF-A0A928VEZ3-F1
#
_cell.length_a   1.000
_cell.length_b   1.000
_cell.length_c   1.000
_cell.angle_alpha   90.00
_cell.angle_beta   90.00
_cell.angle_gamma   90.00
#
_symmetry.space_group_name_H-M   'P 1'
#
loop_
_entity.id
_entity.type
_entity.pdbx_description
1 polymer ?
#
loop_
_entity_poly.entity_id
_entity_poly.type
_entity_poly.pdbx_seq_one_letter_code
_entity_poly.pdbx_strand_id
1 'polypeptide(L)'
;MKLRDLQFLAQKIEPWLVGIYLAYFLGVAIPPRAVGLANAASYGILFILIVISGCWRQLLFGLTRDIPLLMLHLMSVVSVVWSVAPEFTADEPKAFLRAGLFGVYLAVRYGITGQMMIFARIMGITVVLSLLAGIALPSYGIETTGEFVGSWKGVF
;
A
#
# COMPACT_ATOMS: atom_id res chain seq x y z
N MET A 1 -1.26 -25.71 -19.79
CA MET A 1 -1.74 -24.31 -19.87
C MET A 1 -0.72 -23.51 -20.67
N LYS A 2 -1.10 -22.81 -21.74
CA LYS A 2 -0.12 -22.10 -22.58
C LYS A 2 0.36 -20.83 -21.86
N LEU A 3 1.60 -20.40 -22.12
CA LEU A 3 2.19 -19.20 -21.50
C LEU A 3 1.34 -17.94 -21.68
N ARG A 4 0.59 -17.86 -22.79
CA ARG A 4 -0.37 -16.77 -23.07
C ARG A 4 -1.58 -16.76 -22.14
N ASP A 5 -2.09 -17.93 -21.76
CA ASP A 5 -3.24 -18.04 -20.86
C ASP A 5 -2.88 -17.56 -19.45
N LEU A 6 -1.64 -17.84 -19.02
CA LEU A 6 -1.05 -17.35 -17.78
C LEU A 6 -0.91 -15.82 -17.77
N GLN A 7 -0.42 -15.23 -18.87
CA GLN A 7 -0.28 -13.78 -18.99
C GLN A 7 -1.64 -13.06 -18.99
N PHE A 8 -2.64 -13.64 -19.65
CA PHE A 8 -3.99 -13.10 -19.67
C PHE A 8 -4.64 -13.10 -18.28
N LEU A 9 -4.51 -14.21 -17.54
CA LEU A 9 -4.98 -14.30 -16.15
C LEU A 9 -4.26 -13.31 -15.24
N ALA A 10 -2.93 -13.19 -15.39
CA ALA A 10 -2.12 -12.27 -14.61
C ALA A 10 -2.54 -10.80 -14.80
N GLN A 11 -2.79 -10.39 -16.04
CA GLN A 11 -3.28 -9.03 -16.34
C GLN A 11 -4.69 -8.77 -15.80
N LYS A 12 -5.54 -9.79 -15.69
CA LYS A 12 -6.88 -9.66 -15.11
C LYS A 12 -6.84 -9.52 -13.58
N ILE A 13 -5.84 -10.11 -12.92
CA ILE A 13 -5.66 -10.08 -11.46
C ILE A 13 -4.91 -8.82 -11.01
N GLU A 14 -4.01 -8.29 -11.83
CA GLU A 14 -3.20 -7.09 -11.56
C GLU A 14 -4.00 -5.92 -10.92
N PRO A 15 -5.16 -5.48 -11.46
CA PRO A 15 -5.89 -4.34 -10.90
C PRO A 15 -6.43 -4.60 -9.49
N TRP A 16 -6.78 -5.85 -9.17
CA TRP A 16 -7.24 -6.25 -7.85
C TRP A 16 -6.11 -6.23 -6.83
N LEU A 17 -4.92 -6.72 -7.22
CA LEU A 17 -3.73 -6.64 -6.39
C LEU A 17 -3.31 -5.19 -6.14
N VAL A 18 -3.36 -4.34 -7.16
CA VAL A 18 -3.13 -2.90 -7.02
C VAL A 18 -4.13 -2.28 -6.05
N GLY A 19 -5.41 -2.65 -6.16
CA GLY A 19 -6.46 -2.18 -5.25
C GLY A 19 -6.22 -2.57 -3.79
N ILE A 20 -5.92 -3.84 -3.54
CA ILE A 20 -5.62 -4.36 -2.20
C ILE A 20 -4.37 -3.67 -1.63
N TYR A 21 -3.33 -3.51 -2.44
CA TYR A 21 -2.08 -2.92 -2.02
C TYR A 21 -2.20 -1.42 -1.73
N LEU A 22 -3.02 -0.70 -2.49
CA LEU A 22 -3.40 0.68 -2.20
C LEU A 22 -4.22 0.79 -0.91
N ALA A 23 -5.19 -0.10 -0.68
CA ALA A 23 -5.96 -0.12 0.56
C ALA A 23 -5.07 -0.39 1.79
N TYR A 24 -4.07 -1.27 1.66
CA TYR A 24 -3.06 -1.50 2.68
C TYR A 24 -2.27 -0.22 3.01
N PHE A 25 -1.78 0.51 2.00
CA PHE A 25 -1.07 1.78 2.21
C PHE A 25 -1.96 2.95 2.61
N LEU A 26 -3.25 2.89 2.32
CA LEU A 26 -4.23 3.88 2.80
C LEU A 26 -4.39 3.81 4.33
N GLY A 27 -3.93 2.73 4.96
CA GLY A 27 -4.00 2.56 6.41
C GLY A 27 -5.30 1.90 6.88
N VAL A 28 -5.96 1.10 6.03
CA VAL A 28 -7.11 0.30 6.48
C VAL A 28 -6.70 -0.55 7.67
N ALA A 29 -7.43 -0.43 8.79
CA ALA A 29 -7.14 -1.10 10.04
C ALA A 29 -7.04 -2.61 9.83
N ILE A 30 -5.96 -3.19 10.34
CA ILE A 30 -5.71 -4.62 10.32
C ILE A 30 -5.74 -5.11 11.76
N PRO A 31 -6.44 -6.21 12.07
CA PRO A 31 -6.42 -6.78 13.41
C PRO A 31 -4.96 -6.99 13.88
N PRO A 32 -4.61 -6.67 15.14
CA PRO A 32 -3.22 -6.72 15.61
C PRO A 32 -2.52 -8.06 15.35
N ARG A 33 -3.28 -9.16 15.40
CA ARG A 33 -2.79 -10.53 15.13
C ARG A 33 -2.38 -10.76 13.67
N ALA A 34 -2.92 -9.99 12.74
CA ALA A 34 -2.72 -10.14 11.30
C ALA A 34 -1.71 -9.13 10.72
N VAL A 35 -1.25 -8.14 11.50
CA VAL A 35 -0.33 -7.08 11.02
C VAL A 35 0.99 -7.67 10.49
N GLY A 36 1.58 -8.63 11.21
CA GLY A 36 2.82 -9.30 10.76
C GLY A 36 2.64 -10.05 9.44
N LEU A 37 1.51 -10.75 9.28
CA LEU A 37 1.17 -11.45 8.04
C LEU A 37 0.91 -10.47 6.90
N ALA A 38 0.21 -9.37 7.15
CA ALA A 38 -0.04 -8.32 6.16
C ALA A 38 1.27 -7.67 5.70
N ASN A 39 2.19 -7.38 6.63
CA ASN A 39 3.51 -6.87 6.31
C ASN A 39 4.30 -7.83 5.43
N ALA A 40 4.34 -9.12 5.78
CA ALA A 40 5.02 -10.13 4.97
C ALA A 40 4.37 -10.31 3.58
N ALA A 41 3.03 -10.36 3.53
CA ALA A 41 2.26 -10.46 2.30
C ALA A 41 2.51 -9.26 1.37
N SER A 42 2.74 -8.08 1.94
CA SER A 42 3.01 -6.87 1.16
C SER A 42 4.25 -7.04 0.25
N TYR A 43 5.32 -7.66 0.73
CA TYR A 43 6.50 -7.94 -0.08
C TYR A 43 6.17 -8.90 -1.23
N GLY A 44 5.39 -9.94 -0.94
CA GLY A 44 4.94 -10.90 -1.94
C GLY A 44 4.06 -10.26 -3.03
N ILE A 45 3.10 -9.43 -2.63
CA ILE A 45 2.21 -8.72 -3.57
C ILE A 45 3.03 -7.78 -4.46
N LEU A 46 3.94 -6.99 -3.88
CA LEU A 46 4.78 -6.09 -4.66
C LEU A 46 5.66 -6.85 -5.66
N PHE A 47 6.27 -7.95 -5.22
CA PHE A 47 7.07 -8.80 -6.09
C PHE A 47 6.24 -9.36 -7.25
N ILE A 48 5.04 -9.87 -6.96
CA ILE A 48 4.11 -10.38 -7.97
C ILE A 48 3.72 -9.28 -8.97
N LEU A 49 3.40 -8.06 -8.51
CA LEU A 49 3.08 -6.93 -9.39
C LEU A 49 4.23 -6.59 -10.35
N ILE A 50 5.48 -6.59 -9.85
CA ILE A 50 6.67 -6.31 -10.66
C ILE A 50 6.91 -7.41 -11.71
N VAL A 51 6.75 -8.67 -11.31
CA VAL A 51 6.95 -9.82 -12.22
C VAL A 51 5.85 -9.88 -13.30
N ILE A 52 4.59 -9.69 -12.92
CA ILE A 52 3.45 -9.72 -13.86
C ILE A 52 3.55 -8.59 -14.89
N SER A 53 3.90 -7.38 -14.45
CA SER A 53 3.98 -6.22 -15.33
C SER A 53 5.22 -6.25 -16.23
N GLY A 54 6.28 -6.97 -15.85
CA GLY A 54 7.54 -7.00 -16.60
C GLY A 54 8.30 -5.66 -16.59
N CYS A 55 7.85 -4.69 -15.81
CA CYS A 55 8.35 -3.31 -15.79
C CYS A 55 9.63 -3.11 -14.97
N TRP A 56 10.34 -4.19 -14.59
CA TRP A 56 11.48 -4.12 -13.65
C TRP A 56 12.59 -3.15 -14.11
N ARG A 57 12.92 -3.09 -15.42
CA ARG A 57 13.93 -2.16 -15.95
C ARG A 57 13.51 -0.71 -15.81
N GLN A 58 12.25 -0.41 -16.15
CA GLN A 58 11.67 0.93 -16.07
C GLN A 58 11.52 1.37 -14.62
N LEU A 59 11.19 0.44 -13.73
CA LEU A 59 11.08 0.67 -12.30
C LEU A 59 12.44 1.02 -11.69
N LEU A 60 13.49 0.24 -12.02
CA LEU A 60 14.85 0.54 -11.57
C LEU A 60 15.34 1.89 -12.12
N PHE A 61 15.02 2.19 -13.38
CA PHE A 61 15.36 3.47 -13.98
C PHE A 61 14.64 4.65 -13.30
N GLY A 62 13.35 4.53 -13.02
CA GLY A 62 12.58 5.56 -12.31
C GLY A 62 13.09 5.78 -10.89
N LEU A 63 13.33 4.70 -10.15
CA LEU A 63 13.79 4.77 -8.76
C LEU A 63 15.20 5.38 -8.64
N THR A 64 16.09 5.10 -9.58
CA THR A 64 17.48 5.58 -9.51
C THR A 64 17.69 7.00 -10.03
N ARG A 65 16.75 7.53 -10.80
CA ARG A 65 16.85 8.88 -11.38
C ARG A 65 16.01 9.93 -10.68
N ASP A 66 15.03 9.53 -9.89
CA ASP A 66 14.25 10.46 -9.08
C ASP A 66 15.04 10.86 -7.82
N ILE A 67 15.87 11.90 -7.97
CA ILE A 67 16.72 12.43 -6.88
C ILE A 67 15.87 12.81 -5.65
N PRO A 68 14.74 13.53 -5.79
CA PRO A 68 13.86 13.81 -4.65
C PRO A 68 13.42 12.56 -3.90
N LEU A 69 12.98 11.52 -4.61
CA LEU A 69 12.54 10.26 -3.99
C LEU A 69 13.69 9.57 -3.25
N LEU A 70 14.89 9.54 -3.86
CA LEU A 70 16.09 8.98 -3.22
C LEU A 70 16.51 9.77 -1.98
N MET A 71 16.48 11.10 -2.03
CA MET A 71 16.81 11.95 -0.88
C MET A 71 15.79 11.76 0.24
N LEU A 72 14.51 11.63 -0.08
CA LEU A 72 13.45 11.39 0.91
C LEU A 72 13.61 10.00 1.56
N HIS A 73 13.94 8.98 0.77
CA HIS A 73 14.22 7.67 1.33
C HIS A 73 15.50 7.67 2.19
N LEU A 74 16.56 8.34 1.75
CA LEU A 74 17.77 8.51 2.55
C LEU A 74 17.46 9.22 3.86
N MET A 75 16.67 10.28 3.83
CA MET A 75 16.21 10.98 5.04
C MET A 75 15.47 10.04 5.99
N SER A 76 14.60 9.16 5.47
CA SER A 76 13.92 8.15 6.30
C SER A 76 14.92 7.24 7.01
N VAL A 77 15.97 6.79 6.32
CA VAL A 77 17.03 5.93 6.91
C VAL A 77 17.83 6.69 7.97
N VAL A 78 18.27 7.91 7.66
CA VAL A 78 19.07 8.72 8.58
C VAL A 78 18.25 9.09 9.82
N SER A 79 16.93 9.24 9.69
CA SER A 79 16.04 9.56 10.82
C SER A 79 16.07 8.55 11.97
N VAL A 80 16.48 7.31 11.72
CA VAL A 80 16.65 6.28 12.75
C VAL A 80 17.72 6.68 13.76
N VAL A 81 18.76 7.42 13.33
CA VAL A 81 19.93 7.76 14.17
C VAL A 81 19.56 8.70 15.32
N TRP A 82 18.60 9.60 15.12
CA TRP A 82 18.15 10.54 16.15
C TRP A 82 16.76 10.20 16.70
N SER A 83 16.26 9.00 16.45
CA SER A 83 14.96 8.58 16.98
C SER A 83 15.03 8.30 18.47
N VAL A 84 13.98 8.70 19.20
CA VAL A 84 13.78 8.35 20.61
C VAL A 84 13.52 6.84 20.77
N ALA A 85 12.94 6.20 19.75
CA ALA A 85 12.63 4.77 19.76
C ALA A 85 13.10 4.08 18.46
N PRO A 86 14.43 3.88 18.28
CA PRO A 86 15.02 3.41 17.03
C PRO A 86 14.50 2.04 16.59
N GLU A 87 14.14 1.18 17.54
CA GLU A 87 13.59 -0.16 17.28
C GLU A 87 12.26 -0.12 16.50
N PHE A 88 11.40 0.86 16.76
CA PHE A 88 10.16 1.06 16.00
C PHE A 88 10.41 1.87 14.72
N THR A 89 11.27 2.88 14.79
CA THR A 89 11.58 3.73 13.61
C THR A 89 12.34 2.97 12.52
N ALA A 90 13.10 1.92 12.85
CA ALA A 90 13.83 1.12 11.87
C ALA A 90 12.94 0.37 10.87
N ASP A 91 11.64 0.21 11.15
CA ASP A 91 10.69 -0.39 10.21
C ASP A 91 10.11 0.62 9.20
N GLU A 92 10.13 1.91 9.52
CA GLU A 92 9.59 2.97 8.66
C GLU A 92 10.33 3.11 7.31
N PRO A 93 11.68 3.08 7.24
CA PRO A 93 12.39 3.09 5.97
C PRO A 93 11.98 1.92 5.05
N LYS A 94 11.69 0.76 5.62
CA LYS A 94 11.25 -0.42 4.85
C LYS A 94 9.84 -0.21 4.30
N ALA A 95 8.92 0.37 5.09
CA ALA A 95 7.59 0.74 4.62
C ALA A 95 7.67 1.82 3.52
N PHE A 96 8.50 2.83 3.72
CA PHE A 96 8.72 3.92 2.78
C PHE A 96 9.27 3.41 1.44
N LEU A 97 10.26 2.51 1.46
CA LEU A 97 10.80 1.92 0.24
C LEU A 97 9.73 1.16 -0.55
N ARG A 98 8.90 0.36 0.13
CA ARG A 98 7.80 -0.38 -0.51
C ARG A 98 6.76 0.56 -1.12
N ALA A 99 6.42 1.65 -0.43
CA ALA A 99 5.50 2.67 -0.93
C ALA A 99 6.07 3.40 -2.15
N GLY A 100 7.35 3.77 -2.10
CA GLY A 100 8.06 4.42 -3.20
C GLY A 100 8.17 3.54 -4.44
N LEU A 101 8.57 2.27 -4.27
CA LEU A 101 8.60 1.27 -5.35
C LEU A 101 7.23 1.11 -6.02
N PHE A 102 6.17 1.11 -5.21
CA PHE A 102 4.82 1.01 -5.71
C PHE A 102 4.32 2.28 -6.40
N GLY A 103 4.70 3.46 -5.91
CA GLY A 103 4.44 4.73 -6.58
C GLY A 103 5.10 4.79 -7.96
N VAL A 104 6.37 4.38 -8.06
CA VAL A 104 7.08 4.28 -9.35
C VAL A 104 6.41 3.23 -10.24
N TYR A 105 6.00 2.09 -9.69
CA TYR A 105 5.24 1.07 -10.44
C TYR A 105 3.94 1.67 -11.03
N LEU A 106 3.15 2.42 -10.24
CA LEU A 106 1.94 3.08 -10.71
C LEU A 106 2.25 4.09 -11.83
N ALA A 107 3.33 4.88 -11.68
CA ALA A 107 3.77 5.86 -12.65
C ALA A 107 4.19 5.25 -13.99
N VAL A 108 4.88 4.10 -13.95
CA VAL A 108 5.32 3.39 -15.15
C VAL A 108 4.15 2.66 -15.83
N ARG A 109 3.26 2.05 -15.04
CA ARG A 109 2.22 1.15 -15.54
C ARG A 109 0.96 1.86 -16.01
N TYR A 110 0.56 2.92 -15.32
CA TYR A 110 -0.69 3.62 -15.55
C TYR A 110 -0.41 5.08 -15.90
N GLY A 111 -1.07 5.58 -16.95
CA GLY A 111 -1.10 7.02 -17.22
C GLY A 111 -1.82 7.79 -16.11
N ILE A 112 -1.64 9.11 -16.06
CA ILE A 112 -2.19 9.97 -14.99
C ILE A 112 -3.70 9.77 -14.79
N THR A 113 -4.47 9.70 -15.87
CA THR A 113 -5.92 9.45 -15.81
C THR A 113 -6.25 8.09 -15.22
N GLY A 114 -5.45 7.06 -15.55
CA GLY A 114 -5.60 5.71 -15.01
C GLY A 114 -5.32 5.67 -13.51
N GLN A 115 -4.25 6.34 -13.07
CA GLN A 115 -3.94 6.47 -11.65
C GLN A 115 -5.09 7.15 -10.90
N MET A 116 -5.55 8.29 -11.38
CA MET A 116 -6.66 9.03 -10.75
C MET A 116 -7.93 8.19 -10.68
N MET A 117 -8.25 7.40 -11.72
CA MET A 117 -9.41 6.52 -11.69
C MET A 117 -9.28 5.39 -10.65
N ILE A 118 -8.08 4.84 -10.49
CA ILE A 118 -7.81 3.81 -9.46
C ILE A 118 -7.97 4.41 -8.07
N PHE A 119 -7.35 5.57 -7.81
CA PHE A 119 -7.49 6.27 -6.53
C PHE A 119 -8.95 6.62 -6.24
N ALA A 120 -9.67 7.21 -7.20
CA ALA A 120 -11.08 7.57 -7.04
C ALA A 120 -11.96 6.35 -6.69
N ARG A 121 -11.74 5.21 -7.36
CA ARG A 121 -12.47 3.97 -7.07
C ARG A 121 -12.18 3.47 -5.66
N ILE A 122 -10.91 3.40 -5.27
CA ILE A 122 -10.52 2.86 -3.97
C ILE A 122 -11.00 3.78 -2.87
N MET A 123 -10.79 5.09 -2.97
CA MET A 123 -11.31 6.05 -2.01
C MET A 123 -12.84 5.98 -1.89
N GLY A 124 -13.56 5.90 -3.03
CA GLY A 124 -15.00 5.72 -3.02
C GLY A 124 -15.45 4.44 -2.31
N ILE A 125 -14.80 3.31 -2.60
CA ILE A 125 -15.05 2.03 -1.93
C ILE A 125 -14.77 2.16 -0.42
N THR A 126 -13.63 2.76 -0.04
CA THR A 126 -13.24 2.92 1.36
C THR A 126 -14.19 3.83 2.12
N VAL A 127 -14.73 4.88 1.51
CA VAL A 127 -15.76 5.74 2.13
C VAL A 127 -17.02 4.92 2.41
N VAL A 128 -17.51 4.16 1.43
CA VAL A 128 -18.71 3.33 1.61
C VAL A 128 -18.46 2.26 2.69
N LEU A 129 -17.31 1.58 2.65
CA LEU A 129 -16.95 0.59 3.66
C LEU A 129 -16.77 1.22 5.04
N SER A 130 -16.21 2.43 5.13
CA SER A 130 -16.09 3.19 6.37
C SER A 130 -17.47 3.42 6.98
N LEU A 131 -18.42 3.95 6.20
CA LEU A 131 -19.83 4.16 6.57
C LEU A 131 -20.52 2.87 7.03
N LEU A 132 -20.33 1.78 6.27
CA LEU A 132 -20.90 0.48 6.63
C LEU A 132 -20.28 -0.10 7.90
N ALA A 133 -18.98 0.08 8.13
CA ALA A 133 -18.30 -0.45 9.30
C ALA A 133 -18.88 0.13 10.60
N GLY A 134 -19.12 1.44 10.67
CA GLY A 134 -19.68 2.03 11.89
C GLY A 134 -21.14 1.63 12.18
N ILE A 135 -21.94 1.31 11.15
CA ILE A 135 -23.35 0.92 11.31
C ILE A 135 -23.50 -0.59 11.53
N ALA A 136 -22.89 -1.40 10.66
CA ALA A 136 -23.08 -2.86 10.64
C ALA A 136 -22.11 -3.60 11.57
N LEU A 137 -20.94 -3.03 11.86
CA LEU A 137 -19.87 -3.64 12.66
C LEU A 137 -19.30 -2.63 13.68
N PRO A 138 -20.12 -2.09 14.61
CA PRO A 138 -19.69 -1.03 15.52
C PRO A 138 -18.50 -1.41 16.40
N SER A 139 -18.31 -2.70 16.70
CA SER A 139 -17.11 -3.19 17.42
C SER A 139 -15.79 -3.00 16.67
N TYR A 140 -15.86 -2.73 15.36
CA TYR A 140 -14.71 -2.46 14.49
C TYR A 140 -14.71 -1.01 14.01
N GLY A 141 -15.87 -0.49 13.60
CA GLY A 141 -16.01 0.85 13.02
C GLY A 141 -16.11 2.01 14.02
N ILE A 142 -16.21 1.71 15.31
CA ILE A 142 -16.22 2.72 16.38
C ILE A 142 -15.01 2.45 17.27
N GLU A 143 -14.32 3.51 17.68
CA GLU A 143 -13.20 3.38 18.59
C GLU A 143 -13.70 2.88 19.97
N THR A 144 -13.17 1.74 20.41
CA THR A 144 -13.58 1.10 21.68
C THR A 144 -12.60 1.38 22.81
N THR A 145 -11.42 1.94 22.50
CA THR A 145 -10.32 2.11 23.46
C THR A 145 -9.64 3.47 23.35
N GLY A 146 -8.98 3.92 24.42
CA GLY A 146 -8.20 5.16 24.41
C GLY A 146 -9.01 6.42 24.68
N GLU A 147 -8.53 7.57 24.20
CA GLU A 147 -9.12 8.89 24.49
C GLU A 147 -10.36 9.20 23.63
N PHE A 148 -10.54 8.50 22.51
CA PHE A 148 -11.58 8.78 21.51
C PHE A 148 -12.73 7.75 21.52
N VAL A 149 -12.97 7.06 22.64
CA VAL A 149 -14.02 6.03 22.74
C VAL A 149 -15.38 6.56 22.28
N GLY A 150 -16.07 5.79 21.44
CA GLY A 150 -17.37 6.15 20.86
C GLY A 150 -17.26 7.00 19.59
N SER A 151 -16.06 7.42 19.18
CA SER A 151 -15.85 8.16 17.93
C SER A 151 -15.90 7.24 16.72
N TRP A 152 -16.37 7.80 15.60
CA TRP A 152 -16.35 7.10 14.32
C TRP A 152 -14.91 6.90 13.84
N LYS A 153 -14.57 5.65 13.57
CA LYS A 153 -13.26 5.22 13.06
C LYS A 153 -13.35 4.63 11.65
N GLY A 154 -14.46 3.93 11.37
CA GLY A 154 -14.71 3.33 10.07
C GLY A 154 -13.79 2.14 9.79
N VAL A 155 -13.10 2.17 8.65
CA VAL A 155 -12.15 1.10 8.29
C VAL A 155 -10.70 1.44 8.59
N PHE A 156 -10.41 2.58 9.23
CA PHE A 156 -9.07 3.05 9.57
C PHE A 156 -8.70 2.78 11.03
#